data_AF-A0A1B0D3G0-F1
#
_entry.id   AF-A0A1B0D3G0-F1
#
_cell.length_a   1.000
_cell.length_b   1.000
_cell.length_c   1.000
_cell.angle_alpha   90.00
_cell.angle_beta   90.00
_cell.angle_gamma   90.00
#
_symmetry.space_group_name_H-M   'P 1'
#
loop_
_entity.id
_entity.type
_entity.pdbx_description
1 polymer ?
#
loop_
_entity_poly.entity_id
_entity_poly.type
_entity_poly.pdbx_seq_one_letter_code
_entity_poly.pdbx_strand_id
1 'polypeptide(L)'
;MSFVIKFVKGVRNHWKKSTFAAALVTYGASYANDKAKINKLMREYCLEASVSGDATASVSQPPKRVLVLLNPAANRRSAEETFKKYCEPILHLAGFLVDIVKTDSEGHARRHIEQLTSFPSAIVVAGGDGTLSEVVTGMMRKIDSNEACPIGILPVGRTNASCAEDFPRQKQNRVEEARQLAEAAISIVRGNVARKNVMKIEVVSTEEEEYRRPVYAVGSFQWGAFRDILSLRDQYWYTGPFREYMAFLVNSFSSRPTWECEADIRYTPPCTGCRNCGVTAKKPNVHEGRWWTRFLPRNTVNLAPGNDFSKVVNEMCSKEFVIEGKHSEVIIQTAPESLRMKLAELEDSAFSYILKSWKRLRGIEVDSTAGKEPIEARTVQILPGNEDNPPKDKYYAIDNEEYDVKPIKITLLPRAINMFSPEVAK
;
A
#
# COMPACT_ATOMS: atom_id res chain seq x y z
N MET A 1 34.37 18.04 -49.75
CA MET A 1 35.40 17.30 -48.97
C MET A 1 36.06 18.12 -47.85
N SER A 2 36.43 19.40 -48.06
CA SER A 2 37.15 20.21 -47.04
C SER A 2 36.43 20.32 -45.69
N PHE A 3 35.10 20.48 -45.67
CA PHE A 3 34.32 20.55 -44.43
C PHE A 3 34.37 19.24 -43.63
N VAL A 4 34.15 18.10 -44.30
CA VAL A 4 34.17 16.77 -43.66
C VAL A 4 35.55 16.47 -43.08
N ILE A 5 36.62 16.79 -43.82
CA ILE A 5 38.00 16.56 -43.35
C ILE A 5 38.32 17.47 -42.15
N LYS A 6 37.89 18.74 -42.16
CA LYS A 6 38.04 19.66 -41.03
C LYS A 6 37.23 19.22 -39.81
N PHE A 7 36.01 18.74 -40.02
CA PHE A 7 35.14 18.20 -38.98
C PHE A 7 35.74 16.95 -38.34
N VAL A 8 36.18 15.98 -39.14
CA VAL A 8 36.83 14.75 -38.65
C VAL A 8 38.13 15.06 -37.89
N LYS A 9 38.97 15.98 -38.40
CA LYS A 9 40.16 16.44 -37.67
C LYS A 9 39.80 17.14 -36.35
N GLY A 10 38.75 17.96 -36.34
CA GLY A 10 38.26 18.63 -35.12
C GLY A 10 37.74 17.65 -34.08
N VAL A 11 36.95 16.65 -34.50
CA VAL A 11 36.44 15.58 -33.64
C VAL A 11 37.59 14.76 -33.05
N ARG A 12 38.59 14.41 -33.88
CA ARG A 12 39.78 13.68 -33.43
C ARG A 12 40.61 14.48 -32.43
N ASN A 13 40.86 15.76 -32.71
CA ASN A 13 41.69 16.62 -31.86
C ASN A 13 41.00 16.97 -30.52
N HIS A 14 39.67 16.92 -30.46
CA HIS A 14 38.89 17.19 -29.26
C HIS A 14 37.91 16.06 -28.93
N TRP A 15 38.36 14.81 -28.96
CA TRP A 15 37.50 13.64 -28.78
C TRP A 15 36.69 13.67 -27.47
N LYS A 16 37.24 14.19 -26.36
CA LYS A 16 36.52 14.36 -25.08
C LYS A 16 35.38 15.38 -25.16
N LYS A 17 35.58 16.50 -25.86
CA LYS A 17 34.55 17.54 -26.03
C LYS A 17 33.45 17.07 -26.99
N SER A 18 33.86 16.39 -28.06
CA SER A 18 32.93 15.84 -29.07
C SER A 18 32.05 14.73 -28.48
N THR A 19 32.62 13.84 -27.67
CA THR A 19 31.86 12.79 -26.97
C THR A 19 30.88 13.38 -25.95
N PHE A 20 31.30 14.36 -25.17
CA PHE A 20 30.41 15.07 -24.24
C PHE A 20 29.26 15.79 -24.97
N ALA A 21 29.56 16.52 -26.05
CA ALA A 21 28.55 17.19 -26.86
C ALA A 21 27.57 16.18 -27.49
N ALA A 22 28.06 15.06 -28.02
CA ALA A 22 27.22 14.00 -28.55
C ALA A 22 26.30 13.41 -27.47
N ALA A 23 26.82 13.16 -26.26
CA ALA A 23 26.03 12.67 -25.13
C ALA A 23 24.95 13.66 -24.69
N LEU A 24 25.23 14.96 -24.68
CA LEU A 24 24.23 15.99 -24.39
C LEU A 24 23.14 16.05 -25.46
N VAL A 25 23.49 15.97 -26.74
CA VAL A 25 22.53 15.99 -27.85
C VAL A 25 21.65 14.74 -27.83
N THR A 26 22.22 13.55 -27.61
CA THR A 26 21.43 12.31 -27.51
C THR A 26 20.52 12.32 -26.29
N TYR A 27 21.00 12.80 -25.14
CA TYR A 27 20.18 12.99 -23.95
C TYR A 27 19.03 13.99 -24.20
N GLY A 28 19.33 15.14 -24.80
CA GLY A 28 18.33 16.16 -25.14
C GLY A 28 17.26 15.66 -26.12
N ALA A 29 17.67 14.91 -27.15
CA ALA A 29 16.75 14.27 -28.09
C ALA A 29 15.88 13.21 -27.39
N SER A 30 16.46 12.37 -26.53
CA SER A 30 15.72 11.40 -25.72
C SER A 30 14.71 12.10 -24.81
N TYR A 31 15.12 13.15 -24.10
CA TYR A 31 14.27 13.94 -23.23
C TYR A 31 13.09 14.56 -23.98
N ALA A 32 13.35 15.15 -25.15
CA ALA A 32 12.33 15.78 -25.98
C ALA A 32 11.33 14.74 -26.51
N ASN A 33 11.81 13.56 -26.92
CA ASN A 33 10.98 12.44 -27.33
C ASN A 33 10.08 11.96 -26.19
N ASP A 34 10.63 11.77 -24.99
CA ASP A 34 9.86 11.36 -23.82
C ASP A 34 8.81 12.41 -23.44
N LYS A 35 9.16 13.70 -23.50
CA LYS A 35 8.23 14.80 -23.25
C LYS A 35 7.09 14.83 -24.27
N ALA A 36 7.38 14.62 -25.55
CA ALA A 36 6.36 14.55 -26.60
C ALA A 36 5.41 13.35 -26.40
N LYS A 37 5.96 12.18 -26.04
CA LYS A 37 5.17 10.99 -25.71
C LYS A 37 4.27 11.21 -24.50
N ILE A 38 4.81 11.79 -23.43
CA ILE A 38 4.05 12.13 -22.21
C ILE A 38 2.91 13.09 -22.55
N ASN A 39 3.17 14.15 -23.33
CA ASN A 39 2.14 15.11 -23.70
C ASN A 39 1.02 14.47 -24.54
N LYS A 40 1.38 13.57 -25.46
CA LYS A 40 0.39 12.82 -26.26
C LYS A 40 -0.46 11.92 -25.36
N LEU A 41 0.18 11.17 -24.47
CA LEU A 41 -0.47 10.28 -23.51
C LEU A 41 -1.41 11.06 -22.59
N MET A 42 -0.96 12.17 -22.02
CA MET A 42 -1.78 13.02 -21.16
C MET A 42 -2.96 13.62 -21.91
N ARG A 43 -2.78 14.00 -23.18
CA ARG A 43 -3.90 14.46 -24.02
C ARG A 43 -4.96 13.38 -24.18
N GLU A 44 -4.57 12.12 -24.40
CA GLU A 44 -5.50 11.00 -24.54
C GLU A 44 -6.33 10.80 -23.25
N TYR A 45 -5.68 10.72 -22.08
CA TYR A 45 -6.39 10.58 -20.79
C TYR A 45 -7.25 11.79 -20.43
N CYS A 46 -6.78 13.02 -20.70
CA CYS A 46 -7.56 14.23 -20.46
C CYS A 46 -8.82 14.30 -21.35
N LEU A 47 -8.75 13.82 -22.60
CA LEU A 47 -9.91 13.72 -23.48
C LEU A 47 -10.91 12.67 -22.99
N GLU A 48 -10.43 11.52 -22.50
CA GLU A 48 -11.30 10.50 -21.88
C GLU A 48 -12.02 11.07 -20.64
N ALA A 49 -11.28 11.80 -19.79
CA ALA A 49 -11.84 12.45 -18.62
C ALA A 49 -12.85 13.56 -18.98
N SER A 50 -12.56 14.38 -20.00
CA SER A 50 -13.49 15.45 -20.41
C SER A 50 -14.79 14.89 -20.95
N VAL A 51 -14.77 13.79 -21.70
CA VAL A 51 -15.99 13.11 -22.15
C VAL A 51 -16.85 12.67 -20.96
N SER A 52 -16.22 12.24 -19.85
CA SER A 52 -16.92 11.90 -18.61
C SER A 52 -17.48 13.13 -17.89
N GLY A 53 -16.77 14.27 -17.92
CA GLY A 53 -17.21 15.54 -17.34
C GLY A 53 -18.31 16.25 -18.12
N ASP A 54 -18.35 16.09 -19.45
CA ASP A 54 -19.38 16.65 -20.33
C ASP A 54 -20.73 15.91 -20.25
N ALA A 55 -20.78 14.81 -19.50
CA ALA A 55 -22.00 14.04 -19.28
C ALA A 55 -23.06 14.88 -18.56
N THR A 56 -24.29 14.89 -19.08
CA THR A 56 -25.39 15.66 -18.50
C THR A 56 -25.81 15.08 -17.14
N ALA A 57 -25.73 15.89 -16.09
CA ALA A 57 -26.21 15.53 -14.75
C ALA A 57 -27.62 16.12 -14.49
N SER A 58 -28.42 15.43 -13.67
CA SER A 58 -29.68 15.99 -13.16
C SER A 58 -29.39 17.18 -12.26
N VAL A 59 -30.17 18.27 -12.39
CA VAL A 59 -30.11 19.46 -11.52
C VAL A 59 -30.26 19.10 -10.03
N SER A 60 -30.92 17.99 -9.73
CA SER A 60 -31.15 17.52 -8.37
C SER A 60 -29.97 16.77 -7.73
N GLN A 61 -28.95 16.38 -8.50
CA GLN A 61 -27.80 15.63 -7.99
C GLN A 61 -26.64 16.58 -7.70
N PRO A 62 -26.11 16.60 -6.46
CA PRO A 62 -24.93 17.39 -6.16
C PRO A 62 -23.71 16.85 -6.91
N PRO A 63 -22.73 17.70 -7.25
CA PRO A 63 -21.51 17.27 -7.91
C PRO A 63 -20.77 16.26 -7.02
N LYS A 64 -20.13 15.26 -7.66
CA LYS A 64 -19.33 14.26 -6.94
C LYS A 64 -18.12 14.96 -6.31
N ARG A 65 -18.03 14.88 -4.98
CA ARG A 65 -16.95 15.48 -4.20
C ARG A 65 -15.87 14.45 -3.95
N VAL A 66 -14.63 14.81 -4.27
CA VAL A 66 -13.46 13.94 -4.13
C VAL A 66 -12.45 14.61 -3.19
N LEU A 67 -12.11 13.95 -2.10
CA LEU A 67 -11.09 14.43 -1.16
C LEU A 67 -9.74 13.79 -1.50
N VAL A 68 -8.77 14.60 -1.91
CA VAL A 68 -7.40 14.16 -2.18
C VAL A 68 -6.53 14.44 -0.97
N LEU A 69 -6.01 13.39 -0.34
CA LEU A 69 -4.99 13.46 0.70
C LEU A 69 -3.61 13.29 0.06
N LEU A 70 -2.86 14.39 -0.03
CA LEU A 70 -1.56 14.46 -0.68
C LEU A 70 -0.44 14.51 0.35
N ASN A 71 0.53 13.60 0.26
CA ASN A 71 1.76 13.66 1.03
C ASN A 71 2.85 14.41 0.23
N PRO A 72 3.09 15.71 0.48
CA PRO A 72 4.08 16.48 -0.27
C PRO A 72 5.51 16.03 0.00
N ALA A 73 5.80 15.40 1.15
CA ALA A 73 7.14 14.92 1.50
C ALA A 73 7.52 13.62 0.75
N ALA A 74 6.54 12.93 0.15
CA ALA A 74 6.77 11.70 -0.59
C ALA A 74 7.71 11.89 -1.79
N ASN A 75 8.42 10.82 -2.15
CA ASN A 75 9.32 10.74 -3.31
C ASN A 75 10.31 11.91 -3.49
N ARG A 76 11.03 12.29 -2.41
CA ARG A 76 11.98 13.44 -2.45
C ARG A 76 11.30 14.78 -2.74
N ARG A 77 10.07 14.97 -2.25
CA ARG A 77 9.29 16.20 -2.41
C ARG A 77 8.83 16.49 -3.84
N SER A 78 8.85 15.50 -4.73
CA SER A 78 8.29 15.63 -6.09
C SER A 78 6.81 15.25 -6.19
N ALA A 79 6.24 14.63 -5.14
CA ALA A 79 4.88 14.10 -5.17
C ALA A 79 3.82 15.17 -5.52
N GLU A 80 3.95 16.38 -4.98
CA GLU A 80 3.05 17.49 -5.31
C GLU A 80 3.15 17.89 -6.79
N GLU A 81 4.36 18.11 -7.31
CA GLU A 81 4.56 18.49 -8.71
C GLU A 81 4.02 17.42 -9.67
N THR A 82 4.31 16.16 -9.36
CA THR A 82 3.88 15.00 -10.13
C THR A 82 2.36 14.85 -10.11
N PHE A 83 1.72 15.02 -8.95
CA PHE A 83 0.25 15.00 -8.81
C PHE A 83 -0.40 16.11 -9.65
N LYS A 84 0.08 17.36 -9.51
CA LYS A 84 -0.45 18.51 -10.27
C LYS A 84 -0.30 18.36 -11.77
N LYS A 85 0.77 17.69 -12.20
CA LYS A 85 1.08 17.52 -13.62
C LYS A 85 0.28 16.41 -14.29
N TYR A 86 0.09 15.28 -13.61
CA TYR A 86 -0.46 14.07 -14.23
C TYR A 86 -1.85 13.65 -13.72
N CYS A 87 -2.21 13.97 -12.47
CA CYS A 87 -3.45 13.47 -11.87
C CYS A 87 -4.52 14.57 -11.74
N GLU A 88 -4.13 15.74 -11.24
CA GLU A 88 -5.03 16.87 -10.99
C GLU A 88 -5.85 17.28 -12.23
N PRO A 89 -5.28 17.40 -13.45
CA PRO A 89 -6.05 17.79 -14.63
C PRO A 89 -7.14 16.77 -15.00
N ILE A 90 -6.87 15.48 -14.82
CA ILE A 90 -7.81 14.40 -15.12
C ILE A 90 -9.02 14.48 -14.19
N LEU A 91 -8.79 14.70 -12.89
CA LEU A 91 -9.86 14.78 -11.89
C LEU A 91 -10.77 16.00 -12.11
N HIS A 92 -10.19 17.16 -12.46
CA HIS A 92 -10.98 18.36 -12.75
C HIS A 92 -11.76 18.24 -14.06
N LEU A 93 -11.16 17.70 -15.12
CA LEU A 93 -11.83 17.51 -16.41
C LEU A 93 -12.99 16.50 -16.32
N ALA A 94 -12.92 15.55 -15.37
CA ALA A 94 -14.01 14.63 -15.08
C ALA A 94 -15.22 15.27 -14.37
N GLY A 95 -15.17 16.57 -14.05
CA GLY A 95 -16.27 17.29 -13.40
C GLY A 95 -16.38 17.05 -11.89
N PHE A 96 -15.32 16.55 -11.24
CA PHE A 96 -15.29 16.36 -9.79
C PHE A 96 -15.03 17.67 -9.05
N LEU A 97 -15.68 17.83 -7.89
CA LEU A 97 -15.31 18.85 -6.91
C LEU A 97 -14.15 18.29 -6.08
N VAL A 98 -12.93 18.68 -6.47
CA VAL A 98 -11.68 18.14 -5.89
C VAL A 98 -11.22 19.03 -4.74
N ASP A 99 -11.20 18.49 -3.52
CA ASP A 99 -10.58 19.13 -2.36
C ASP A 99 -9.23 18.52 -2.09
N ILE A 100 -8.16 19.31 -2.15
CA ILE A 100 -6.79 18.84 -1.95
C ILE A 100 -6.34 19.24 -0.55
N VAL A 101 -6.10 18.24 0.30
CA VAL A 101 -5.56 18.39 1.66
C VAL A 101 -4.14 17.86 1.67
N LYS A 102 -3.19 18.73 1.99
CA LYS A 102 -1.78 18.37 2.15
C LYS A 102 -1.54 17.85 3.55
N THR A 103 -0.85 16.71 3.67
CA THR A 103 -0.43 16.20 4.98
C THR A 103 0.87 16.87 5.41
N ASP A 104 0.96 17.16 6.70
CA ASP A 104 2.08 17.92 7.29
C ASP A 104 3.00 17.01 8.10
N SER A 105 2.43 15.96 8.70
CA SER A 105 3.13 15.02 9.57
C SER A 105 2.51 13.64 9.45
N GLU A 106 3.22 12.65 9.98
CA GLU A 106 2.66 11.33 10.25
C GLU A 106 1.42 11.44 11.16
N GLY A 107 0.43 10.61 10.85
CA GLY A 107 -0.89 10.58 11.48
C GLY A 107 -1.81 11.75 11.10
N HIS A 108 -1.38 12.73 10.28
CA HIS A 108 -2.26 13.83 9.88
C HIS A 108 -3.40 13.33 8.99
N ALA A 109 -3.15 12.45 8.01
CA ALA A 109 -4.22 11.92 7.16
C ALA A 109 -5.25 11.16 7.99
N ARG A 110 -4.79 10.33 8.92
CA ARG A 110 -5.67 9.61 9.86
C ARG A 110 -6.56 10.56 10.66
N ARG A 111 -5.97 11.57 11.32
CA ARG A 111 -6.73 12.55 12.13
C ARG A 111 -7.74 13.32 11.30
N HIS A 112 -7.36 13.71 10.08
CA HIS A 112 -8.25 14.42 9.16
C HIS A 112 -9.49 13.58 8.82
N ILE A 113 -9.29 12.31 8.48
CA ILE A 113 -10.39 11.38 8.20
C ILE A 113 -11.28 11.15 9.43
N GLU A 114 -10.69 10.96 10.61
CA GLU A 114 -11.44 10.79 11.87
C GLU A 114 -12.30 12.03 12.20
N GLN A 115 -11.88 13.23 11.80
CA GLN A 115 -12.57 14.50 12.04
C GLN A 115 -13.64 14.85 10.99
N LEU A 116 -13.71 14.15 9.85
CA LEU A 116 -14.72 14.41 8.83
C LEU A 116 -16.12 14.15 9.40
N THR A 117 -17.04 15.10 9.26
CA THR A 117 -18.44 14.92 9.66
C THR A 117 -19.14 13.89 8.77
N SER A 118 -18.98 14.01 7.46
CA SER A 118 -19.55 13.11 6.45
C SER A 118 -18.47 12.68 5.45
N PHE A 119 -18.54 11.44 4.96
CA PHE A 119 -17.61 11.01 3.91
C PHE A 119 -17.93 11.69 2.57
N PRO A 120 -16.90 12.04 1.78
CA PRO A 120 -17.09 12.49 0.39
C PRO A 120 -17.52 11.32 -0.50
N SER A 121 -17.80 11.60 -1.78
CA SER A 121 -18.13 10.56 -2.76
C SER A 121 -16.96 9.58 -2.98
N ALA A 122 -15.72 10.07 -2.86
CA ALA A 122 -14.51 9.26 -2.90
C ALA A 122 -13.38 9.92 -2.11
N ILE A 123 -12.50 9.11 -1.51
CA ILE A 123 -11.23 9.56 -0.92
C ILE A 123 -10.11 9.11 -1.84
N VAL A 124 -9.17 9.99 -2.18
CA VAL A 124 -8.04 9.69 -3.05
C VAL A 124 -6.75 9.94 -2.28
N VAL A 125 -5.90 8.93 -2.20
CA VAL A 125 -4.61 8.97 -1.51
C VAL A 125 -3.51 9.21 -2.54
N ALA A 126 -2.92 10.40 -2.55
CA ALA A 126 -1.72 10.71 -3.30
C ALA A 126 -0.49 10.56 -2.38
N GLY A 127 -0.01 9.33 -2.25
CA GLY A 127 1.10 8.98 -1.38
C GLY A 127 1.70 7.62 -1.66
N GLY A 128 2.34 7.04 -0.64
CA GLY A 128 2.76 5.64 -0.64
C GLY A 128 1.92 4.80 0.31
N ASP A 129 2.39 3.58 0.60
CA ASP A 129 1.67 2.59 1.42
C ASP A 129 1.31 3.10 2.83
N GLY A 130 2.21 3.83 3.51
CA GLY A 130 1.93 4.39 4.84
C GLY A 130 0.78 5.40 4.85
N THR A 131 0.75 6.32 3.89
CA THR A 131 -0.36 7.29 3.77
C THR A 131 -1.69 6.59 3.49
N LEU A 132 -1.69 5.48 2.74
CA LEU A 132 -2.88 4.65 2.58
C LEU A 132 -3.31 4.00 3.90
N SER A 133 -2.36 3.40 4.63
CA SER A 133 -2.59 2.78 5.93
C SER A 133 -3.20 3.77 6.93
N GLU A 134 -2.72 5.02 6.97
CA GLU A 134 -3.31 6.07 7.80
C GLU A 134 -4.78 6.35 7.47
N VAL A 135 -5.11 6.45 6.18
CA VAL A 135 -6.48 6.72 5.71
C VAL A 135 -7.40 5.55 6.03
N VAL A 136 -6.98 4.33 5.69
CA VAL A 136 -7.75 3.11 5.98
C VAL A 136 -7.95 2.97 7.48
N THR A 137 -6.92 3.23 8.28
CA THR A 137 -7.02 3.22 9.74
C THR A 137 -8.02 4.26 10.24
N GLY A 138 -8.00 5.48 9.71
CA GLY A 138 -8.95 6.54 10.08
C GLY A 138 -10.38 6.17 9.73
N MET A 139 -10.61 5.58 8.56
CA MET A 139 -11.93 5.12 8.12
C MET A 139 -12.45 3.98 9.00
N MET A 140 -11.64 2.95 9.22
CA MET A 140 -12.04 1.75 9.97
C MET A 140 -12.23 2.00 11.46
N ARG A 141 -11.56 3.02 12.02
CA ARG A 141 -11.75 3.46 13.42
C ARG A 141 -13.02 4.27 13.62
N LYS A 142 -13.63 4.79 12.57
CA LYS A 142 -14.89 5.51 12.68
C LYS A 142 -16.02 4.50 12.83
N ILE A 143 -16.43 4.29 14.10
CA ILE A 143 -17.26 3.19 14.62
C ILE A 143 -18.61 2.97 13.89
N ASP A 144 -19.08 3.94 13.10
CA ASP A 144 -20.42 3.94 12.49
C ASP A 144 -20.45 3.97 10.95
N SER A 145 -19.32 3.94 10.26
CA SER A 145 -19.34 4.05 8.79
C SER A 145 -19.61 2.72 8.11
N ASN A 146 -20.89 2.33 8.11
CA ASN A 146 -21.48 1.48 7.07
C ASN A 146 -21.45 2.18 5.68
N GLU A 147 -20.98 3.43 5.62
CA GLU A 147 -20.69 4.15 4.40
C GLU A 147 -19.41 3.61 3.75
N ALA A 148 -19.61 2.77 2.74
CA ALA A 148 -18.54 2.17 1.95
C ALA A 148 -17.94 3.19 0.96
N CYS A 149 -17.36 4.28 1.48
CA CYS A 149 -16.67 5.30 0.69
C CYS A 149 -15.49 4.64 -0.04
N PRO A 150 -15.42 4.70 -1.38
CA PRO A 150 -14.34 4.08 -2.14
C PRO A 150 -13.03 4.89 -2.02
N ILE A 151 -11.92 4.18 -1.91
CA ILE A 151 -10.57 4.74 -1.81
C ILE A 151 -9.84 4.59 -3.15
N GLY A 152 -9.36 5.70 -3.70
CA GLY A 152 -8.46 5.73 -4.87
C GLY A 152 -7.02 5.90 -4.42
N ILE A 153 -6.08 5.29 -5.12
CA ILE A 153 -4.65 5.47 -4.84
C ILE A 153 -3.97 6.05 -6.06
N LEU A 154 -3.22 7.12 -5.85
CA LEU A 154 -2.32 7.72 -6.82
C LEU A 154 -0.89 7.40 -6.37
N PRO A 155 -0.19 6.46 -7.02
CA PRO A 155 1.10 5.91 -6.58
C PRO A 155 2.27 6.90 -6.79
N VAL A 156 2.23 8.06 -6.12
CA VAL A 156 3.29 9.09 -6.16
C VAL A 156 4.46 8.75 -5.21
N GLY A 157 4.31 7.74 -4.35
CA GLY A 157 5.34 7.24 -3.45
C GLY A 157 6.47 6.48 -4.15
N ARG A 158 7.58 6.26 -3.43
CA ARG A 158 8.74 5.48 -3.93
C ARG A 158 8.48 3.98 -3.98
N THR A 159 7.71 3.50 -3.01
CA THR A 159 7.35 2.09 -2.79
C THR A 159 5.84 2.07 -2.62
N ASN A 160 5.16 1.42 -3.56
CA ASN A 160 3.70 1.31 -3.60
C ASN A 160 3.36 -0.19 -3.68
N ALA A 161 3.73 -0.93 -2.65
CA ALA A 161 3.54 -2.39 -2.59
C ALA A 161 2.06 -2.75 -2.55
N SER A 162 1.23 -1.95 -1.86
CA SER A 162 -0.22 -2.14 -1.74
C SER A 162 -0.98 -2.07 -3.07
N CYS A 163 -0.39 -1.42 -4.07
CA CYS A 163 -0.96 -1.19 -5.39
C CYS A 163 -0.24 -1.96 -6.50
N ALA A 164 0.74 -2.80 -6.16
CA ALA A 164 1.58 -3.45 -7.17
C ALA A 164 0.79 -4.40 -8.08
N GLU A 165 -0.31 -4.97 -7.59
CA GLU A 165 -1.21 -5.81 -8.38
C GLU A 165 -1.99 -5.00 -9.43
N ASP A 166 -2.57 -3.86 -9.03
CA ASP A 166 -3.35 -3.00 -9.92
C ASP A 166 -2.44 -2.18 -10.86
N PHE A 167 -1.30 -1.74 -10.35
CA PHE A 167 -0.37 -0.86 -11.03
C PHE A 167 1.06 -1.42 -10.92
N PRO A 168 1.43 -2.40 -11.76
CA PRO A 168 2.73 -3.06 -11.69
C PRO A 168 3.86 -2.07 -11.89
N ARG A 169 4.89 -2.19 -11.04
CA ARG A 169 6.07 -1.34 -11.11
C ARG A 169 6.86 -1.64 -12.38
N GLN A 170 6.78 -0.73 -13.34
CA GLN A 170 7.59 -0.81 -14.56
C GLN A 170 8.99 -0.21 -14.31
N LYS A 171 9.91 -0.39 -15.28
CA LYS A 171 11.27 0.14 -15.15
C LYS A 171 11.20 1.66 -15.02
N GLN A 172 12.21 2.28 -14.39
CA GLN A 172 12.24 3.73 -14.19
C GLN A 172 12.38 4.49 -15.52
N ASN A 173 11.27 4.62 -16.22
CA ASN A 173 11.09 5.44 -17.41
C ASN A 173 10.03 6.50 -17.09
N ARG A 174 10.32 7.75 -17.45
CA ARG A 174 9.43 8.89 -17.19
C ARG A 174 8.07 8.74 -17.88
N VAL A 175 8.05 8.09 -19.05
CA VAL A 175 6.81 7.83 -19.78
C VAL A 175 5.94 6.81 -19.06
N GLU A 176 6.55 5.76 -18.50
CA GLU A 176 5.84 4.70 -17.76
C GLU A 176 5.34 5.22 -16.41
N GLU A 177 6.12 6.05 -15.72
CA GLU A 177 5.69 6.73 -14.49
C GLU A 177 4.47 7.63 -14.74
N ALA A 178 4.52 8.47 -15.78
CA ALA A 178 3.37 9.31 -16.16
C ALA A 178 2.15 8.47 -16.54
N ARG A 179 2.36 7.36 -17.27
CA ARG A 179 1.29 6.42 -17.63
C ARG A 179 0.65 5.79 -16.40
N GLN A 180 1.45 5.31 -15.45
CA GLN A 180 0.95 4.65 -14.24
C GLN A 180 0.08 5.60 -13.40
N LEU A 181 0.51 6.85 -13.27
CA LEU A 181 -0.23 7.87 -12.53
C LEU A 181 -1.51 8.32 -13.25
N ALA A 182 -1.44 8.51 -14.57
CA ALA A 182 -2.61 8.85 -15.36
C ALA A 182 -3.63 7.69 -15.38
N GLU A 183 -3.18 6.44 -15.48
CA GLU A 183 -4.04 5.25 -15.39
C GLU A 183 -4.69 5.13 -14.01
N ALA A 184 -3.94 5.43 -12.94
CA ALA A 184 -4.49 5.48 -11.60
C ALA A 184 -5.56 6.56 -11.45
N ALA A 185 -5.33 7.76 -11.98
CA ALA A 185 -6.30 8.85 -11.96
C ALA A 185 -7.57 8.55 -12.77
N ILE A 186 -7.43 8.00 -13.99
CA ILE A 186 -8.58 7.67 -14.84
C ILE A 186 -9.38 6.48 -14.27
N SER A 187 -8.75 5.55 -13.54
CA SER A 187 -9.48 4.45 -12.89
C SER A 187 -10.51 4.96 -11.87
N ILE A 188 -10.19 6.07 -11.18
CA ILE A 188 -11.12 6.76 -10.27
C ILE A 188 -12.27 7.39 -11.06
N VAL A 189 -11.99 7.97 -12.23
CA VAL A 189 -13.02 8.55 -13.13
C VAL A 189 -13.96 7.48 -13.66
N ARG A 190 -13.42 6.33 -14.08
CA ARG A 190 -14.20 5.18 -14.56
C ARG A 190 -15.14 4.60 -13.50
N GLY A 191 -14.78 4.74 -12.22
CA GLY A 191 -15.64 4.37 -11.11
C GLY A 191 -15.69 2.87 -10.80
N ASN A 192 -14.75 2.09 -11.32
CA ASN A 192 -14.66 0.65 -11.06
C ASN A 192 -14.15 0.41 -9.64
N VAL A 193 -14.96 -0.24 -8.81
CA VAL A 193 -14.64 -0.50 -7.39
C VAL A 193 -14.51 -1.99 -7.15
N ALA A 194 -13.39 -2.39 -6.54
CA ALA A 194 -13.13 -3.74 -6.05
C ALA A 194 -13.06 -3.74 -4.52
N ARG A 195 -13.56 -4.80 -3.89
CA ARG A 195 -13.43 -4.97 -2.44
C ARG A 195 -12.06 -5.58 -2.11
N LYS A 196 -11.30 -4.93 -1.24
CA LYS A 196 -9.99 -5.42 -0.77
C LYS A 196 -10.02 -5.87 0.68
N ASN A 197 -9.12 -6.79 0.99
CA ASN A 197 -8.90 -7.31 2.33
C ASN A 197 -8.03 -6.33 3.14
N VAL A 198 -8.23 -6.29 4.45
CA VAL A 198 -7.48 -5.44 5.37
C VAL A 198 -7.00 -6.27 6.56
N MET A 199 -5.78 -6.06 7.00
CA MET A 199 -5.25 -6.62 8.24
C MET A 199 -5.56 -5.69 9.40
N LYS A 200 -6.27 -6.20 10.41
CA LYS A 200 -6.48 -5.51 11.69
C LYS A 200 -5.40 -5.96 12.68
N ILE A 201 -4.63 -5.01 13.19
CA ILE A 201 -3.53 -5.25 14.12
C ILE A 201 -3.90 -4.63 15.47
N GLU A 202 -4.01 -5.48 16.48
CA GLU A 202 -4.37 -5.13 17.85
C GLU A 202 -3.22 -5.48 18.79
N VAL A 203 -2.96 -4.64 19.78
CA VAL A 203 -1.94 -4.94 20.80
C VAL A 203 -2.59 -5.81 21.88
N VAL A 204 -1.98 -6.95 22.19
CA VAL A 204 -2.42 -7.89 23.22
C VAL A 204 -1.65 -7.57 24.49
N SER A 205 -2.28 -6.93 25.46
CA SER A 205 -1.70 -6.74 26.79
C SER A 205 -2.76 -6.98 27.87
N THR A 206 -2.31 -7.50 29.01
CA THR A 206 -3.12 -7.91 30.17
C THR A 206 -3.65 -6.74 31.01
N GLU A 207 -3.09 -5.54 30.83
CA GLU A 207 -3.54 -4.32 31.52
C GLU A 207 -4.66 -3.63 30.73
N GLU A 208 -5.75 -3.35 31.43
CA GLU A 208 -6.90 -2.59 30.94
C GLU A 208 -6.49 -1.13 30.65
N GLU A 209 -6.16 -0.82 29.40
CA GLU A 209 -6.03 0.57 28.96
C GLU A 209 -6.94 0.86 27.78
N GLU A 210 -7.93 1.69 28.10
CA GLU A 210 -8.95 2.39 27.33
C GLU A 210 -8.46 3.14 26.06
N TYR A 211 -7.19 2.99 25.65
CA TYR A 211 -6.51 3.88 24.68
C TYR A 211 -5.79 3.22 23.49
N ARG A 212 -5.74 1.89 23.34
CA ARG A 212 -5.08 1.29 22.16
C ARG A 212 -6.06 1.04 21.01
N ARG A 213 -6.18 2.04 20.13
CA ARG A 213 -6.98 1.91 18.90
C ARG A 213 -6.28 0.96 17.90
N PRO A 214 -7.01 0.02 17.26
CA PRO A 214 -6.43 -0.91 16.29
C PRO A 214 -5.80 -0.18 15.10
N VAL A 215 -4.71 -0.71 14.57
CA VAL A 215 -4.10 -0.23 13.31
C VAL A 215 -4.57 -1.13 12.17
N TYR A 216 -4.85 -0.54 11.01
CA TYR A 216 -5.33 -1.27 9.84
C TYR A 216 -4.35 -1.12 8.68
N ALA A 217 -3.97 -2.23 8.07
CA ALA A 217 -2.99 -2.28 6.99
C ALA A 217 -3.54 -3.02 5.77
N VAL A 218 -3.12 -2.60 4.58
CA VAL A 218 -3.56 -3.19 3.30
C VAL A 218 -2.48 -4.04 2.66
N GLY A 219 -1.20 -3.70 2.85
CA GLY A 219 -0.08 -4.36 2.19
C GLY A 219 0.47 -5.54 2.98
N SER A 220 1.45 -5.28 3.83
CA SER A 220 2.18 -6.33 4.55
C SER A 220 2.70 -5.89 5.90
N PHE A 221 2.70 -6.82 6.84
CA PHE A 221 3.45 -6.75 8.09
C PHE A 221 4.80 -7.43 7.90
N GLN A 222 5.87 -6.78 8.34
CA GLN A 222 7.24 -7.30 8.27
C GLN A 222 7.95 -7.06 9.59
N TRP A 223 8.63 -8.07 10.10
CA TRP A 223 9.48 -7.98 11.27
C TRP A 223 10.74 -8.80 11.02
N GLY A 224 11.91 -8.16 11.05
CA GLY A 224 13.18 -8.86 10.89
C GLY A 224 14.29 -8.03 10.28
N ALA A 225 15.47 -8.64 10.23
CA ALA A 225 16.72 -7.96 9.89
C ALA A 225 16.70 -7.34 8.48
N PHE A 226 16.00 -7.94 7.51
CA PHE A 226 15.97 -7.43 6.14
C PHE A 226 15.35 -6.04 6.07
N ARG A 227 14.23 -5.86 6.78
CA ARG A 227 13.48 -4.61 6.77
C ARG A 227 14.22 -3.50 7.51
N ASP A 228 14.83 -3.81 8.65
CA ASP A 228 15.62 -2.87 9.45
C ASP A 228 16.83 -2.36 8.67
N ILE A 229 17.56 -3.26 7.99
CA ILE A 229 18.68 -2.87 7.14
C ILE A 229 18.19 -2.02 5.96
N LEU A 230 17.01 -2.33 5.41
CA LEU A 230 16.42 -1.57 4.32
C LEU A 230 15.99 -0.16 4.73
N SER A 231 15.59 0.08 5.99
CA SER A 231 15.25 1.44 6.47
C SER A 231 16.49 2.35 6.53
N LEU A 232 17.67 1.80 6.85
CA LEU A 232 18.94 2.52 6.87
C LEU A 232 19.43 2.97 5.49
N ARG A 233 18.81 2.52 4.40
CA ARG A 233 19.17 2.88 3.01
C ARG A 233 19.31 4.39 2.78
N ASP A 234 18.43 5.19 3.35
CA ASP A 234 18.43 6.63 3.10
C ASP A 234 19.61 7.34 3.79
N GLN A 235 20.28 6.72 4.77
CA GLN A 235 21.57 7.21 5.31
C GLN A 235 22.69 7.14 4.27
N TYR A 236 22.66 6.13 3.39
CA TYR A 236 23.64 5.92 2.33
C TYR A 236 23.35 6.70 1.03
N TRP A 237 22.64 7.83 1.13
CA TRP A 237 22.21 8.62 -0.04
C TRP A 237 23.36 9.03 -0.97
N TYR A 238 24.56 9.22 -0.43
CA TYR A 238 25.77 9.62 -1.16
C TYR A 238 26.27 8.57 -2.15
N THR A 239 25.85 7.30 -2.01
CA THR A 239 26.21 6.20 -2.93
C THR A 239 25.26 6.10 -4.14
N GLY A 240 24.32 7.02 -4.27
CA GLY A 240 23.44 7.17 -5.43
C GLY A 240 22.59 5.92 -5.68
N PRO A 241 22.67 5.29 -6.87
CA PRO A 241 21.85 4.11 -7.21
C PRO A 241 22.23 2.86 -6.40
N PHE A 242 23.42 2.83 -5.79
CA PHE A 242 23.90 1.67 -5.03
C PHE A 242 23.52 1.69 -3.55
N ARG A 243 22.80 2.72 -3.07
CA ARG A 243 22.44 2.90 -1.66
C ARG A 243 21.76 1.72 -0.99
N GLU A 244 20.92 1.01 -1.74
CA GLU A 244 20.26 -0.21 -1.27
C GLU A 244 21.29 -1.29 -1.00
N TYR A 245 22.14 -1.56 -1.98
CA TYR A 245 23.20 -2.56 -1.88
C TYR A 245 24.21 -2.24 -0.78
N MET A 246 24.56 -0.95 -0.64
CA MET A 246 25.51 -0.48 0.37
C MET A 246 24.96 -0.59 1.79
N ALA A 247 23.65 -0.36 2.00
CA ALA A 247 23.02 -0.59 3.29
C ALA A 247 23.15 -2.05 3.73
N PHE A 248 22.90 -3.00 2.83
CA PHE A 248 23.11 -4.42 3.13
C PHE A 248 24.58 -4.77 3.32
N LEU A 249 25.49 -4.25 2.49
CA LEU A 249 26.90 -4.53 2.60
C LEU A 249 27.47 -4.08 3.96
N VAL A 250 27.25 -2.84 4.37
CA VAL A 250 27.87 -2.27 5.58
C VAL A 250 27.25 -2.84 6.86
N ASN A 251 25.92 -2.97 6.89
CA ASN A 251 25.21 -3.37 8.10
C ASN A 251 25.19 -4.89 8.32
N SER A 252 25.29 -5.71 7.27
CA SER A 252 25.29 -7.18 7.45
C SER A 252 26.61 -7.74 7.99
N PHE A 253 27.71 -6.97 7.91
CA PHE A 253 28.99 -7.35 8.54
C PHE A 253 29.14 -6.80 9.96
N SER A 254 28.52 -5.66 10.25
CA SER A 254 28.56 -5.02 11.58
C SER A 254 27.53 -5.63 12.53
N SER A 255 26.37 -6.00 11.99
CA SER A 255 25.34 -6.76 12.69
C SER A 255 25.65 -8.24 12.44
N ARG A 256 26.00 -9.00 13.48
CA ARG A 256 26.08 -10.47 13.39
C ARG A 256 24.78 -10.95 12.71
N PRO A 257 24.82 -11.73 11.63
CA PRO A 257 23.96 -11.61 10.43
C PRO A 257 22.45 -11.93 10.58
N THR A 258 21.95 -12.02 11.81
CA THR A 258 20.76 -12.77 12.19
C THR A 258 20.31 -12.30 13.57
N TRP A 259 19.91 -11.05 13.74
CA TRP A 259 19.26 -10.75 15.01
C TRP A 259 17.97 -11.59 15.06
N GLU A 260 17.84 -12.38 16.11
CA GLU A 260 16.82 -13.41 16.20
C GLU A 260 15.47 -12.76 16.55
N CYS A 261 14.47 -12.98 15.69
CA CYS A 261 13.07 -12.77 16.03
C CYS A 261 12.65 -13.97 16.88
N GLU A 262 12.94 -13.89 18.18
CA GLU A 262 12.44 -14.82 19.18
C GLU A 262 11.03 -14.36 19.59
N ALA A 263 10.02 -15.04 19.05
CA ALA A 263 8.62 -14.83 19.42
C ALA A 263 7.84 -16.12 19.32
N ASP A 264 6.91 -16.29 20.24
CA ASP A 264 5.90 -17.33 20.16
C ASP A 264 4.81 -16.87 19.20
N ILE A 265 4.66 -17.60 18.10
CA ILE A 265 3.66 -17.29 17.08
C ILE A 265 2.50 -18.27 17.23
N ARG A 266 1.33 -17.76 17.61
CA ARG A 266 0.10 -18.54 17.66
C ARG A 266 -0.77 -18.21 16.46
N TYR A 267 -1.24 -19.20 15.72
CA TYR A 267 -2.10 -18.97 14.57
C TYR A 267 -3.30 -19.90 14.53
N THR A 268 -4.38 -19.44 13.91
CA THR A 268 -5.55 -20.27 13.61
C THR A 268 -5.64 -20.50 12.10
N PRO A 269 -6.02 -21.70 11.64
CA PRO A 269 -6.11 -22.00 10.21
C PRO A 269 -7.17 -21.13 9.49
N PRO A 270 -7.08 -21.01 8.15
CA PRO A 270 -8.04 -20.25 7.36
C PRO A 270 -9.43 -20.86 7.48
N CYS A 271 -10.45 -20.00 7.50
CA CYS A 271 -11.84 -20.43 7.51
C CYS A 271 -12.69 -19.42 6.75
N THR A 272 -13.45 -19.91 5.77
CA THR A 272 -14.36 -19.15 4.90
C THR A 272 -15.62 -18.63 5.60
N GLY A 273 -15.77 -18.93 6.91
CA GLY A 273 -16.90 -18.56 7.74
C GLY A 273 -17.61 -19.80 8.31
N CYS A 274 -17.74 -19.86 9.63
CA CYS A 274 -18.44 -20.93 10.36
C CYS A 274 -19.26 -20.34 11.51
N ARG A 275 -20.00 -21.16 12.25
CA ARG A 275 -20.77 -20.71 13.42
C ARG A 275 -19.93 -19.94 14.45
N ASN A 276 -18.65 -20.28 14.59
CA ASN A 276 -17.74 -19.67 15.58
C ASN A 276 -17.02 -18.42 15.07
N CYS A 277 -16.90 -18.23 13.75
CA CYS A 277 -16.08 -17.14 13.18
C CYS A 277 -16.77 -16.31 12.10
N GLY A 278 -17.95 -16.74 11.64
CA GLY A 278 -18.79 -15.99 10.75
C GLY A 278 -19.13 -14.67 11.42
N VAL A 279 -18.83 -13.58 10.73
CA VAL A 279 -19.31 -12.25 11.12
C VAL A 279 -20.83 -12.33 11.01
N THR A 280 -21.51 -12.59 12.13
CA THR A 280 -22.94 -12.35 12.22
C THR A 280 -23.08 -10.86 11.96
N ALA A 281 -23.64 -10.49 10.80
CA ALA A 281 -24.05 -9.13 10.56
C ALA A 281 -24.86 -8.74 11.79
N LYS A 282 -24.36 -7.76 12.58
CA LYS A 282 -25.14 -7.18 13.66
C LYS A 282 -26.45 -6.80 13.01
N LYS A 283 -27.55 -7.50 13.37
CA LYS A 283 -28.88 -7.07 12.94
C LYS A 283 -28.93 -5.58 13.27
N PRO A 284 -29.35 -4.70 12.34
CA PRO A 284 -29.53 -3.31 12.70
C PRO A 284 -30.38 -3.33 13.98
N ASN A 285 -29.92 -2.64 15.03
CA ASN A 285 -30.70 -2.48 16.23
C ASN A 285 -32.01 -1.85 15.78
N VAL A 286 -33.03 -2.69 15.56
CA VAL A 286 -34.39 -2.26 15.38
C VAL A 286 -34.73 -1.76 16.77
N HIS A 287 -34.49 -0.48 17.01
CA HIS A 287 -35.23 0.23 18.04
C HIS A 287 -36.68 -0.21 17.87
N GLU A 288 -37.28 -0.71 18.94
CA GLU A 288 -38.70 -1.08 19.00
C GLU A 288 -39.54 0.15 18.67
N GLY A 289 -39.65 0.42 17.38
CA GLY A 289 -40.45 1.46 16.80
C GLY A 289 -41.90 1.03 16.90
N ARG A 290 -42.71 1.92 17.45
CA ARG A 290 -44.15 1.79 17.64
C ARG A 290 -44.84 1.09 16.46
N TRP A 291 -45.86 0.29 16.79
CA TRP A 291 -46.55 -0.68 15.91
C TRP A 291 -46.99 -0.16 14.52
N TRP A 292 -47.19 1.15 14.35
CA TRP A 292 -47.58 1.74 13.07
C TRP A 292 -46.43 1.87 12.05
N THR A 293 -45.17 1.74 12.45
CA THR A 293 -44.02 1.73 11.51
C THR A 293 -44.01 0.52 10.58
N ARG A 294 -44.87 -0.49 10.82
CA ARG A 294 -45.14 -1.61 9.91
C ARG A 294 -45.91 -1.24 8.64
N PHE A 295 -46.57 -0.08 8.61
CA PHE A 295 -47.40 0.35 7.48
C PHE A 295 -46.71 1.33 6.53
N LEU A 296 -45.44 1.70 6.79
CA LEU A 296 -44.66 2.50 5.87
C LEU A 296 -43.99 1.59 4.82
N PRO A 297 -44.02 1.95 3.52
CA PRO A 297 -43.31 1.20 2.49
C PRO A 297 -41.81 1.26 2.77
N ARG A 298 -41.22 0.12 3.14
CA ARG A 298 -39.78 -0.04 3.28
C ARG A 298 -39.15 -0.01 1.90
N ASN A 299 -38.38 1.03 1.60
CA ASN A 299 -37.37 0.95 0.54
C ASN A 299 -36.31 -0.07 1.01
N THR A 300 -36.41 -1.29 0.50
CA THR A 300 -35.39 -2.32 0.67
C THR A 300 -34.15 -1.89 -0.11
N VAL A 301 -33.21 -1.24 0.58
CA VAL A 301 -31.83 -1.17 0.09
C VAL A 301 -31.34 -2.61 0.03
N ASN A 302 -31.05 -3.10 -1.19
CA ASN A 302 -30.47 -4.42 -1.43
C ASN A 302 -29.07 -4.47 -0.78
N LEU A 303 -29.01 -4.81 0.51
CA LEU A 303 -27.79 -5.37 1.09
C LEU A 303 -27.57 -6.71 0.40
N ALA A 304 -26.37 -6.90 -0.17
CA ALA A 304 -25.94 -8.18 -0.71
C ALA A 304 -26.20 -9.29 0.33
N PRO A 305 -26.62 -10.50 -0.09
CA PRO A 305 -26.95 -11.58 0.83
C PRO A 305 -25.73 -11.90 1.70
N GLY A 306 -25.84 -11.62 3.00
CA GLY A 306 -24.89 -12.13 3.98
C GLY A 306 -25.04 -13.64 4.05
N ASN A 307 -23.95 -14.38 3.82
CA ASN A 307 -23.98 -15.83 3.91
C ASN A 307 -24.36 -16.24 5.37
N ASP A 308 -25.42 -17.03 5.52
CA ASP A 308 -25.83 -17.57 6.82
C ASP A 308 -24.85 -18.67 7.28
N PHE A 309 -23.81 -18.28 8.02
CA PHE A 309 -22.79 -19.21 8.53
C PHE A 309 -23.22 -20.03 9.75
N SER A 310 -24.45 -19.84 10.26
CA SER A 310 -24.94 -20.52 11.48
C SER A 310 -24.96 -22.05 11.38
N LYS A 311 -25.02 -22.60 10.16
CA LYS A 311 -25.07 -24.06 9.90
C LYS A 311 -23.71 -24.67 9.58
N VAL A 312 -22.68 -23.87 9.34
CA VAL A 312 -21.34 -24.37 8.98
C VAL A 312 -20.56 -24.61 10.26
N VAL A 313 -20.27 -25.87 10.59
CA VAL A 313 -19.43 -26.26 11.72
C VAL A 313 -18.04 -26.60 11.19
N ASN A 314 -17.02 -25.89 11.69
CA ASN A 314 -15.64 -26.20 11.38
C ASN A 314 -14.89 -26.42 12.71
N GLU A 315 -14.49 -27.66 12.97
CA GLU A 315 -13.79 -28.06 14.20
C GLU A 315 -12.36 -27.50 14.27
N MET A 316 -11.71 -27.30 13.12
CA MET A 316 -10.36 -26.72 13.04
C MET A 316 -10.35 -25.21 13.28
N CYS A 317 -11.51 -24.56 13.18
CA CYS A 317 -11.65 -23.11 13.38
C CYS A 317 -11.31 -22.63 14.81
N SER A 318 -11.39 -23.54 15.80
CA SER A 318 -11.14 -23.24 17.21
C SER A 318 -9.80 -23.80 17.70
N LYS A 319 -9.03 -24.48 16.84
CA LYS A 319 -7.71 -24.99 17.19
C LYS A 319 -6.66 -23.91 16.95
N GLU A 320 -5.87 -23.65 17.97
CA GLU A 320 -4.71 -22.78 17.91
C GLU A 320 -3.45 -23.64 17.74
N PHE A 321 -2.59 -23.24 16.81
CA PHE A 321 -1.29 -23.85 16.59
C PHE A 321 -0.21 -22.89 17.06
N VAL A 322 0.78 -23.42 17.78
CA VAL A 322 1.92 -22.65 18.27
C VAL A 322 3.14 -23.03 17.46
N ILE A 323 3.87 -22.01 16.98
CA ILE A 323 5.18 -22.15 16.37
C ILE A 323 6.15 -21.50 17.34
N GLU A 324 6.95 -22.33 17.99
CA GLU A 324 8.09 -21.91 18.80
C GLU A 324 9.32 -21.95 17.91
N GLY A 325 10.08 -20.86 17.88
CA GLY A 325 11.27 -20.81 17.06
C GLY A 325 11.89 -19.44 16.94
N LYS A 326 13.17 -19.45 16.57
CA LYS A 326 13.93 -18.24 16.24
C LYS A 326 13.94 -18.08 14.74
N HIS A 327 13.45 -16.93 14.28
CA HIS A 327 13.35 -16.61 12.86
C HIS A 327 14.22 -15.40 12.52
N SER A 328 14.69 -15.31 11.28
CA SER A 328 15.39 -14.11 10.79
C SER A 328 14.41 -13.01 10.37
N GLU A 329 13.27 -13.43 9.81
CA GLU A 329 12.22 -12.54 9.33
C GLU A 329 10.85 -13.22 9.41
N VAL A 330 9.84 -12.45 9.82
CA VAL A 330 8.43 -12.81 9.82
C VAL A 330 7.72 -11.84 8.88
N ILE A 331 7.12 -12.37 7.81
CA ILE A 331 6.35 -11.59 6.84
C ILE A 331 4.92 -12.11 6.84
N ILE A 332 3.95 -11.22 7.00
CA ILE A 332 2.53 -11.54 6.90
C ILE A 332 1.93 -10.65 5.81
N GLN A 333 1.32 -11.28 4.80
CA GLN A 333 0.69 -10.62 3.66
C GLN A 333 -0.78 -11.04 3.55
N THR A 334 -1.61 -10.16 3.02
CA THR A 334 -2.99 -10.49 2.69
C THR A 334 -3.05 -11.38 1.45
N ALA A 335 -3.76 -12.49 1.52
CA ALA A 335 -4.21 -13.28 0.38
C ALA A 335 -5.75 -13.17 0.25
N PRO A 336 -6.36 -13.69 -0.83
CA PRO A 336 -7.80 -13.51 -1.08
C PRO A 336 -8.71 -14.03 0.05
N GLU A 337 -8.36 -15.14 0.69
CA GLU A 337 -9.18 -15.78 1.73
C GLU A 337 -8.44 -16.02 3.06
N SER A 338 -7.14 -15.72 3.13
CA SER A 338 -6.27 -16.01 4.27
C SER A 338 -5.14 -14.98 4.41
N LEU A 339 -4.49 -14.96 5.58
CA LEU A 339 -3.18 -14.35 5.78
C LEU A 339 -2.11 -15.34 5.38
N ARG A 340 -1.20 -14.91 4.53
CA ARG A 340 -0.04 -15.69 4.13
C ARG A 340 1.15 -15.31 5.01
N MET A 341 1.54 -16.21 5.90
CA MET A 341 2.70 -16.03 6.77
C MET A 341 3.93 -16.75 6.19
N LYS A 342 5.02 -16.02 6.03
CA LYS A 342 6.33 -16.55 5.63
C LYS A 342 7.31 -16.34 6.79
N LEU A 343 7.93 -17.43 7.22
CA LEU A 343 8.95 -17.44 8.26
C LEU A 343 10.29 -17.75 7.61
N ALA A 344 11.24 -16.82 7.69
CA ALA A 344 12.59 -17.02 7.19
C ALA A 344 13.45 -17.68 8.28
N GLU A 345 14.21 -18.70 7.89
CA GLU A 345 15.17 -19.37 8.76
C GLU A 345 16.40 -18.48 9.01
N LEU A 346 17.12 -18.77 10.08
CA LEU A 346 18.36 -18.11 10.42
C LEU A 346 19.45 -18.51 9.42
N GLU A 347 20.29 -17.55 9.03
CA GLU A 347 21.42 -17.80 8.14
C GLU A 347 22.75 -17.74 8.87
N ASP A 348 23.53 -18.81 8.78
CA ASP A 348 24.82 -18.88 9.46
C ASP A 348 25.88 -17.92 8.88
N SER A 349 25.69 -17.41 7.66
CA SER A 349 26.67 -16.58 6.94
C SER A 349 26.13 -15.22 6.52
N ALA A 350 26.84 -14.16 6.91
CA ALA A 350 26.56 -12.80 6.45
C ALA A 350 26.62 -12.66 4.92
N PHE A 351 27.52 -13.41 4.27
CA PHE A 351 27.69 -13.33 2.82
C PHE A 351 26.52 -13.98 2.06
N SER A 352 26.00 -15.12 2.55
CA SER A 352 24.79 -15.72 1.96
C SER A 352 23.60 -14.79 2.10
N TYR A 353 23.49 -14.15 3.26
CA TYR A 353 22.41 -13.22 3.56
C TYR A 353 22.44 -11.98 2.66
N ILE A 354 23.62 -11.38 2.47
CA ILE A 354 23.81 -10.25 1.53
C ILE A 354 23.43 -10.66 0.11
N LEU A 355 23.94 -11.80 -0.38
CA LEU A 355 23.67 -12.26 -1.74
C LEU A 355 22.18 -12.51 -1.98
N LYS A 356 21.48 -13.13 -1.02
CA LYS A 356 20.03 -13.36 -1.08
C LYS A 356 19.26 -12.04 -1.01
N SER A 357 19.66 -11.14 -0.11
CA SER A 357 19.06 -9.80 0.02
C SER A 357 19.19 -9.00 -1.28
N TRP A 358 20.36 -9.02 -1.94
CA TRP A 358 20.59 -8.37 -3.23
C TRP A 358 19.83 -9.00 -4.40
N LYS A 359 19.56 -10.31 -4.35
CA LYS A 359 18.68 -10.94 -5.32
C LYS A 359 17.21 -10.52 -5.09
N ARG A 360 16.75 -10.46 -3.83
CA ARG A 360 15.41 -9.95 -3.45
C ARG A 360 15.21 -8.50 -3.91
N LEU A 361 16.20 -7.62 -3.74
CA LEU A 361 16.16 -6.25 -4.24
C LEU A 361 16.02 -6.15 -5.77
N ARG A 362 16.54 -7.13 -6.51
CA ARG A 362 16.42 -7.19 -7.97
C ARG A 362 15.07 -7.74 -8.45
N GLY A 363 14.15 -8.06 -7.54
CA GLY A 363 12.89 -8.70 -7.87
C GLY A 363 13.05 -10.13 -8.41
N ILE A 364 14.24 -10.72 -8.22
CA ILE A 364 14.43 -12.15 -8.44
C ILE A 364 13.80 -12.80 -7.21
N GLU A 365 12.70 -13.53 -7.40
CA GLU A 365 12.15 -14.38 -6.36
C GLU A 365 13.25 -15.33 -5.90
N VAL A 366 13.84 -14.99 -4.77
CA VAL A 366 14.61 -15.93 -3.99
C VAL A 366 13.61 -16.48 -3.01
N ASP A 367 13.33 -17.77 -3.15
CA ASP A 367 12.79 -18.59 -2.08
C ASP A 367 13.69 -18.42 -0.86
N SER A 368 13.40 -17.37 -0.10
CA SER A 368 14.05 -17.06 1.17
C SER A 368 13.57 -18.07 2.22
N THR A 369 12.46 -18.75 1.94
CA THR A 369 12.02 -19.99 2.53
C THR A 369 12.75 -21.14 1.85
N ALA A 370 13.76 -21.71 2.51
CA ALA A 370 14.29 -23.01 2.13
C ALA A 370 13.16 -24.05 2.18
N GLY A 371 12.47 -24.29 1.06
CA GLY A 371 11.54 -25.40 0.86
C GLY A 371 10.27 -25.46 1.73
N LYS A 372 9.92 -24.44 2.50
CA LYS A 372 8.68 -24.41 3.30
C LYS A 372 7.59 -23.60 2.61
N GLU A 373 6.45 -24.25 2.33
CA GLU A 373 5.26 -23.60 1.84
C GLU A 373 4.79 -22.51 2.83
N PRO A 374 4.25 -21.39 2.34
CA PRO A 374 3.77 -20.34 3.21
C PRO A 374 2.59 -20.85 4.07
N ILE A 375 2.60 -20.50 5.35
CA ILE A 375 1.57 -20.93 6.30
C ILE A 375 0.36 -20.01 6.13
N GLU A 376 -0.77 -20.60 5.77
CA GLU A 376 -2.04 -19.88 5.70
C GLU A 376 -2.70 -19.81 7.08
N ALA A 377 -3.11 -18.61 7.48
CA ALA A 377 -3.74 -18.35 8.77
C ALA A 377 -4.89 -17.37 8.64
N ARG A 378 -5.87 -17.43 9.54
CA ARG A 378 -6.91 -16.39 9.65
C ARG A 378 -6.51 -15.30 10.64
N THR A 379 -5.99 -15.73 11.79
CA THR A 379 -5.47 -14.85 12.84
C THR A 379 -4.09 -15.32 13.23
N VAL A 380 -3.18 -14.37 13.44
CA VAL A 380 -1.81 -14.61 13.90
C VAL A 380 -1.56 -13.73 15.11
N GLN A 381 -1.13 -14.31 16.21
CA GLN A 381 -0.73 -13.61 17.42
C GLN A 381 0.78 -13.79 17.57
N ILE A 382 1.49 -12.68 17.74
CA ILE A 382 2.94 -12.64 17.90
C ILE A 382 3.22 -12.16 19.31
N LEU A 383 3.85 -13.02 20.12
CA LEU A 383 4.25 -12.74 21.49
C LEU A 383 5.79 -12.68 21.52
N PRO A 384 6.41 -11.48 21.54
CA PRO A 384 7.87 -11.38 21.60
C PRO A 384 8.37 -11.92 22.95
N GLY A 385 9.45 -12.72 22.93
CA GLY A 385 9.92 -13.48 24.11
C GLY A 385 10.42 -12.66 25.32
N ASN A 386 10.56 -11.34 25.20
CA ASN A 386 10.98 -10.44 26.27
C ASN A 386 9.85 -9.48 26.65
N GLU A 387 8.94 -9.89 27.54
CA GLU A 387 7.85 -9.03 28.04
C GLU A 387 8.36 -7.88 28.93
N ASP A 388 9.46 -8.09 29.69
CA ASP A 388 9.95 -7.14 30.71
C ASP A 388 10.87 -6.03 30.19
N ASN A 389 11.46 -6.19 29.00
CA ASN A 389 12.31 -5.19 28.36
C ASN A 389 12.29 -5.39 26.84
N PRO A 390 11.33 -4.78 26.12
CA PRO A 390 11.33 -4.86 24.67
C PRO A 390 12.65 -4.28 24.14
N PRO A 391 13.28 -4.93 23.16
CA PRO A 391 14.51 -4.44 22.56
C PRO A 391 14.27 -3.04 21.97
N LYS A 392 14.83 -2.01 22.60
CA LYS A 392 14.61 -0.58 22.29
C LYS A 392 14.97 -0.17 20.86
N ASP A 393 15.67 -1.03 20.12
CA ASP A 393 16.18 -0.77 18.78
C ASP A 393 15.49 -1.61 17.69
N LYS A 394 14.38 -2.29 17.99
CA LYS A 394 13.67 -3.15 17.04
C LYS A 394 12.26 -2.63 16.80
N TYR A 395 11.82 -2.68 15.55
CA TYR A 395 10.54 -2.15 15.10
C TYR A 395 9.78 -3.17 14.26
N TYR A 396 8.46 -3.13 14.34
CA TYR A 396 7.58 -3.72 13.34
C TYR A 396 7.41 -2.75 12.18
N ALA A 397 7.47 -3.27 10.95
CA ALA A 397 7.09 -2.51 9.78
C ALA A 397 5.69 -2.90 9.31
N ILE A 398 4.76 -1.96 9.39
CA ILE A 398 3.39 -2.11 8.89
C ILE A 398 3.25 -1.17 7.70
N ASP A 399 3.07 -1.70 6.49
CA ASP A 399 2.93 -0.88 5.26
C ASP A 399 4.05 0.16 5.07
N ASN A 400 5.27 -0.23 5.41
CA ASN A 400 6.50 0.57 5.40
C ASN A 400 6.64 1.64 6.50
N GLU A 401 5.72 1.73 7.46
CA GLU A 401 5.84 2.56 8.66
C GLU A 401 6.39 1.76 9.84
N GLU A 402 7.20 2.40 10.70
CA GLU A 402 7.85 1.78 11.84
C GLU A 402 6.98 1.91 13.10
N TYR A 403 6.79 0.80 13.82
CA TYR A 403 6.01 0.69 15.05
C TYR A 403 6.81 -0.04 16.13
N ASP A 404 6.62 0.34 17.39
CA ASP A 404 7.28 -0.35 18.51
C ASP A 404 6.88 -1.82 18.60
N VAL A 405 7.84 -2.68 18.92
CA VAL A 405 7.62 -4.11 19.18
C VAL A 405 6.80 -4.28 20.46
N LYS A 406 5.61 -4.84 20.32
CA LYS A 406 4.67 -5.17 21.40
C LYS A 406 3.98 -6.49 21.08
N PRO A 407 3.42 -7.22 22.05
CA PRO A 407 2.62 -8.40 21.72
C PRO A 407 1.40 -7.98 20.91
N ILE A 408 1.18 -8.58 19.75
CA ILE A 408 0.12 -8.17 18.81
C ILE A 408 -0.70 -9.35 18.32
N LYS A 409 -1.94 -9.07 17.95
CA LYS A 409 -2.86 -9.96 17.26
C LYS A 409 -3.26 -9.35 15.92
N ILE A 410 -2.99 -10.09 14.86
CA ILE A 410 -3.29 -9.74 13.48
C ILE A 410 -4.48 -10.57 13.03
N THR A 411 -5.53 -9.92 12.53
CA THR A 411 -6.77 -10.55 12.08
C THR A 411 -7.08 -10.09 10.66
N LEU A 412 -7.39 -11.03 9.77
CA LEU A 412 -7.87 -10.68 8.43
C LEU A 412 -9.32 -10.19 8.49
N LEU A 413 -9.57 -9.04 7.88
CA LEU A 413 -10.90 -8.53 7.58
C LEU A 413 -11.14 -8.67 6.07
N PRO A 414 -11.85 -9.72 5.63
CA PRO A 414 -12.08 -9.97 4.22
C PRO A 414 -13.03 -8.92 3.64
N ARG A 415 -12.71 -8.40 2.45
CA ARG A 415 -13.55 -7.46 1.67
C ARG A 415 -14.04 -6.25 2.48
N ALA A 416 -13.17 -5.73 3.36
CA ALA A 416 -13.52 -4.71 4.33
C ALA A 416 -13.62 -3.30 3.72
N ILE A 417 -12.83 -3.00 2.68
CA ILE A 417 -12.79 -1.68 2.05
C ILE A 417 -13.07 -1.75 0.57
N ASN A 418 -13.65 -0.68 0.04
CA ASN A 418 -13.85 -0.45 -1.38
C ASN A 418 -12.66 0.33 -1.93
N MET A 419 -12.02 -0.16 -2.99
CA MET A 419 -10.92 0.54 -3.64
C MET A 419 -11.13 0.62 -5.15
N PHE A 420 -10.72 1.72 -5.77
CA PHE A 420 -10.76 1.82 -7.23
C PHE A 420 -9.73 0.89 -7.86
N SER A 421 -10.14 0.20 -8.93
CA SER A 421 -9.29 -0.72 -9.69
C SER A 421 -9.34 -0.38 -11.18
N PRO A 422 -8.23 -0.51 -11.92
CA PRO A 422 -8.22 -0.34 -13.37
C PRO A 422 -9.03 -1.42 -14.10
N GLU A 423 -9.15 -2.62 -13.53
CA GLU A 423 -9.93 -3.72 -14.10
C GLU A 423 -11.39 -3.66 -13.64
N VAL A 424 -12.33 -3.97 -14.55
CA VAL A 424 -13.74 -4.16 -14.18
C VAL A 424 -13.81 -5.44 -13.34
N ALA A 425 -14.31 -5.33 -12.10
CA ALA A 425 -14.56 -6.49 -11.25
C ALA A 425 -15.44 -7.50 -12.01
N LYS A 426 -14.88 -8.67 -12.32
CA LYS A 426 -15.59 -9.77 -12.98
C LYS A 426 -16.58 -10.47 -12.04
#